data_AF-A0A4Q5J0N5-F1
#
_entry.id   AF-A0A4Q5J0N5-F1
#
_cell.length_a   1.000
_cell.length_b   1.000
_cell.length_c   1.000
_cell.angle_alpha   90.00
_cell.angle_beta   90.00
_cell.angle_gamma   90.00
#
_symmetry.space_group_name_H-M   'P 1'
#
loop_
_entity.id
_entity.type
_entity.pdbx_description
1 polymer ?
#
loop_
_entity_poly.entity_id
_entity_poly.type
_entity_poly.pdbx_seq_one_letter_code
_entity_poly.pdbx_strand_id
1 'polypeptide(L)'
;MTAPALVALAHGSRDPRSAATIKALVDEVRAMRPDLRIEPAFLELSKPSFHTTVDKLVRAGYDEIVVVPLLLTEAYHAKVDVPEAIANATARHEGLRVRATKVLGLESVFLEVLDRRLRAALKSARVRELDALVLAAAGSSDSLANQAVARLARLWGTKHRLPVVAAYASAAPPATGEAVRQFRAEGRRHIAVGSLFLAPGTLPDRAAELAVEAGAVAVSEPLGADPEVARTILARYAVGAVELVPV
;
A
#
# COMPACT_ATOMS: atom_id res chain seq x y z
N MET A 1 -31.74 5.41 2.90
CA MET A 1 -30.79 4.85 1.93
C MET A 1 -29.72 4.11 2.72
N THR A 2 -29.39 2.89 2.32
CA THR A 2 -28.26 2.14 2.90
C THR A 2 -26.96 2.84 2.55
N ALA A 3 -25.98 2.88 3.46
CA ALA A 3 -24.66 3.42 3.13
C ALA A 3 -24.03 2.61 1.97
N PRO A 4 -23.32 3.26 1.02
CA PRO A 4 -22.63 2.58 -0.06
C PRO A 4 -21.73 1.46 0.47
N ALA A 5 -21.67 0.32 -0.21
CA ALA A 5 -20.71 -0.72 0.14
C ALA A 5 -19.27 -0.25 -0.14
N LEU A 6 -18.33 -0.59 0.74
CA LEU A 6 -16.90 -0.35 0.55
C LEU A 6 -16.28 -1.57 -0.12
N VAL A 7 -15.62 -1.38 -1.26
CA VAL A 7 -14.74 -2.38 -1.88
C VAL A 7 -13.29 -1.93 -1.72
N ALA A 8 -12.52 -2.65 -0.91
CA ALA A 8 -11.09 -2.45 -0.76
C ALA A 8 -10.36 -3.21 -1.88
N LEU A 9 -9.95 -2.49 -2.92
CA LEU A 9 -9.46 -3.06 -4.18
C LEU A 9 -7.94 -3.09 -4.20
N ALA A 10 -7.37 -4.29 -4.08
CA ALA A 10 -5.95 -4.52 -4.34
C ALA A 10 -5.72 -4.95 -5.80
N HIS A 11 -4.50 -4.79 -6.30
CA HIS A 11 -4.15 -5.34 -7.61
C HIS A 11 -4.18 -6.87 -7.57
N GLY A 12 -3.58 -7.45 -6.53
CA GLY A 12 -3.47 -8.89 -6.31
C GLY A 12 -2.05 -9.39 -6.56
N SER A 13 -1.79 -10.61 -6.10
CA SER A 13 -0.46 -11.23 -6.18
C SER A 13 -0.61 -12.74 -6.23
N ARG A 14 0.38 -13.42 -6.82
CA ARG A 14 0.51 -14.88 -6.73
C ARG A 14 0.95 -15.33 -5.34
N ASP A 15 1.51 -14.43 -4.54
CA ASP A 15 1.89 -14.72 -3.16
C ASP A 15 0.65 -14.71 -2.24
N PRO A 16 0.30 -15.84 -1.59
CA PRO A 16 -0.87 -15.92 -0.73
C PRO A 16 -0.79 -15.00 0.51
N ARG A 17 0.42 -14.63 0.97
CA ARG A 17 0.60 -13.68 2.10
C ARG A 17 0.07 -12.29 1.76
N SER A 18 0.12 -11.90 0.48
CA SER A 18 -0.44 -10.64 0.02
C SER A 18 -1.96 -10.62 0.21
N ALA A 19 -2.66 -11.61 -0.33
CA ALA A 19 -4.11 -11.71 -0.21
C ALA A 19 -4.55 -11.88 1.26
N ALA A 20 -3.79 -12.63 2.08
CA ALA A 20 -4.05 -12.74 3.51
C ALA A 20 -3.93 -11.39 4.24
N THR A 21 -2.91 -10.58 3.89
CA THR A 21 -2.71 -9.25 4.46
C THR A 21 -3.85 -8.30 4.09
N ILE A 22 -4.32 -8.32 2.83
CA ILE A 22 -5.45 -7.50 2.40
C ILE A 22 -6.74 -7.89 3.13
N LYS A 23 -6.98 -9.19 3.34
CA LYS A 23 -8.12 -9.67 4.12
C LYS A 23 -8.05 -9.21 5.58
N ALA A 24 -6.89 -9.38 6.23
CA ALA A 24 -6.67 -8.90 7.58
C ALA A 24 -6.88 -7.38 7.69
N LEU A 25 -6.41 -6.61 6.70
CA LEU A 25 -6.63 -5.16 6.65
C LEU A 25 -8.12 -4.82 6.52
N VAL A 26 -8.88 -5.56 5.70
CA VAL A 26 -10.33 -5.39 5.63
C VAL A 26 -11.02 -5.76 6.95
N ASP A 27 -10.54 -6.78 7.67
CA ASP A 27 -11.06 -7.15 8.97
C ASP A 27 -10.80 -6.05 10.02
N GLU A 28 -9.65 -5.37 9.98
CA GLU A 28 -9.40 -4.17 10.78
C GLU A 28 -10.39 -3.03 10.46
N VAL A 29 -10.68 -2.80 9.18
CA VAL A 29 -11.67 -1.80 8.75
C VAL A 29 -13.07 -2.17 9.25
N ARG A 30 -13.44 -3.45 9.19
CA ARG A 30 -14.73 -3.97 9.70
C ARG A 30 -14.84 -3.82 11.22
N ALA A 31 -13.76 -4.06 11.95
CA ALA A 31 -13.74 -3.85 13.40
C ALA A 31 -13.98 -2.38 13.77
N MET A 32 -13.48 -1.44 12.97
CA MET A 32 -13.71 0.00 13.17
C MET A 32 -15.11 0.48 12.73
N ARG A 33 -15.70 -0.16 11.72
CA ARG A 33 -17.01 0.19 11.14
C ARG A 33 -17.86 -1.06 10.91
N PRO A 34 -18.38 -1.67 12.00
CA PRO A 34 -19.20 -2.88 11.91
C PRO A 34 -20.55 -2.64 11.21
N ASP A 35 -20.96 -1.38 11.08
CA ASP A 35 -22.16 -0.94 10.39
C ASP A 35 -22.01 -0.89 8.86
N LEU A 36 -20.77 -0.91 8.33
CA LEU A 36 -20.50 -0.82 6.90
C LEU A 36 -20.29 -2.20 6.27
N ARG A 37 -20.84 -2.35 5.05
CA ARG A 37 -20.53 -3.51 4.21
C ARG A 37 -19.20 -3.31 3.53
N ILE A 38 -18.17 -3.99 4.03
CA ILE A 38 -16.80 -3.89 3.50
C ILE A 38 -16.41 -5.25 2.89
N GLU A 39 -15.91 -5.25 1.66
CA GLU A 39 -15.42 -6.45 0.98
C GLU A 39 -14.02 -6.24 0.37
N PRO A 40 -13.10 -7.22 0.49
CA PRO A 40 -11.86 -7.20 -0.28
C PRO A 40 -12.15 -7.62 -1.73
N ALA A 41 -11.45 -7.01 -2.68
CA ALA A 41 -11.46 -7.42 -4.06
C ALA A 41 -10.06 -7.32 -4.67
N PHE A 42 -9.83 -8.10 -5.73
CA PHE A 42 -8.59 -8.09 -6.47
C PHE A 42 -8.86 -7.85 -7.96
N LEU A 43 -8.02 -7.04 -8.61
CA LEU A 43 -8.06 -6.86 -10.06
C LEU A 43 -7.66 -8.16 -10.77
N GLU A 44 -6.58 -8.78 -10.30
CA GLU A 44 -6.03 -9.99 -10.89
C GLU A 44 -5.32 -10.87 -9.83
N LEU A 45 -4.87 -12.06 -10.24
CA LEU A 45 -3.98 -12.98 -9.50
C LEU A 45 -4.48 -13.53 -8.15
N SER A 46 -5.54 -12.94 -7.57
CA SER A 46 -6.06 -13.24 -6.25
C SER A 46 -7.59 -13.27 -6.29
N LYS A 47 -8.21 -13.91 -5.28
CA LYS A 47 -9.66 -14.06 -5.16
C LYS A 47 -10.18 -13.45 -3.85
N PRO A 48 -11.39 -12.88 -3.85
CA PRO A 48 -12.34 -12.78 -4.97
C PRO A 48 -11.95 -11.68 -5.99
N SER A 49 -12.31 -11.88 -7.27
CA SER A 49 -12.12 -10.83 -8.27
C SER A 49 -13.05 -9.64 -8.01
N PHE A 50 -12.72 -8.47 -8.55
CA PHE A 50 -13.57 -7.29 -8.49
C PHE A 50 -14.99 -7.56 -8.99
N HIS A 51 -15.14 -8.16 -10.17
CA HIS A 51 -16.45 -8.48 -10.74
C HIS A 51 -17.27 -9.44 -9.87
N THR A 52 -16.65 -10.51 -9.34
CA THR A 52 -17.35 -11.43 -8.43
C THR A 52 -17.81 -10.74 -7.14
N THR A 53 -17.01 -9.80 -6.64
CA THR A 53 -17.35 -9.02 -5.44
C THR A 53 -18.53 -8.09 -5.71
N VAL A 54 -18.51 -7.36 -6.83
CA VAL A 54 -19.63 -6.51 -7.26
C VAL A 54 -20.91 -7.35 -7.46
N ASP A 55 -20.82 -8.49 -8.15
CA ASP A 55 -21.98 -9.36 -8.37
C ASP A 55 -22.63 -9.85 -7.08
N LYS A 56 -21.81 -10.08 -6.04
CA LYS A 56 -22.29 -10.47 -4.72
C LYS A 56 -22.97 -9.30 -4.00
N LEU A 57 -22.42 -8.08 -4.13
CA LEU A 57 -23.00 -6.87 -3.53
C LEU A 57 -24.33 -6.50 -4.17
N VAL A 58 -24.42 -6.52 -5.51
CA VAL A 58 -25.68 -6.27 -6.23
C VAL A 58 -26.75 -7.29 -5.85
N ARG A 59 -26.40 -8.58 -5.80
CA ARG A 59 -27.32 -9.64 -5.33
C ARG A 59 -27.78 -9.45 -3.88
N ALA A 60 -26.99 -8.76 -3.06
CA ALA A 60 -27.35 -8.41 -1.69
C ALA A 60 -28.13 -7.09 -1.57
N GLY A 61 -28.50 -6.46 -2.69
CA GLY A 61 -29.31 -5.24 -2.74
C GLY A 61 -28.53 -3.93 -2.69
N TYR A 62 -27.21 -3.95 -2.87
CA TYR A 62 -26.42 -2.71 -2.97
C TYR A 62 -26.46 -2.15 -4.39
N ASP A 63 -26.92 -0.92 -4.52
CA ASP A 63 -26.94 -0.11 -5.75
C ASP A 63 -25.87 1.00 -5.76
N GLU A 64 -25.20 1.23 -4.62
CA GLU A 64 -24.07 2.15 -4.47
C GLU A 64 -22.82 1.42 -3.93
N ILE A 65 -21.69 1.60 -4.62
CA ILE A 65 -20.38 1.04 -4.23
C ILE A 65 -19.31 2.13 -4.28
N VAL A 66 -18.54 2.25 -3.20
CA VAL A 66 -17.31 3.04 -3.15
C VAL A 66 -16.11 2.09 -3.20
N VAL A 67 -15.27 2.26 -4.22
CA VAL A 67 -14.06 1.49 -4.42
C VAL A 67 -12.88 2.29 -3.89
N VAL A 68 -12.14 1.73 -2.93
CA VAL A 68 -10.90 2.30 -2.40
C VAL A 68 -9.72 1.51 -2.95
N PRO A 69 -8.94 2.05 -3.90
CA PRO A 69 -7.76 1.37 -4.42
C PRO A 69 -6.62 1.35 -3.40
N LEU A 70 -6.14 0.16 -3.07
CA LEU A 70 -5.11 -0.11 -2.07
C LEU A 70 -3.69 0.08 -2.64
N LEU A 71 -3.45 1.21 -3.30
CA LEU A 71 -2.18 1.57 -3.95
C LEU A 71 -1.50 2.72 -3.21
N LEU A 72 -0.18 2.65 -3.02
CA LEU A 72 0.59 3.71 -2.35
C LEU A 72 1.02 4.83 -3.31
N THR A 73 1.12 4.54 -4.61
CA THR A 73 1.45 5.53 -5.64
C THR A 73 0.42 5.49 -6.76
N GLU A 74 0.18 6.64 -7.39
CA GLU A 74 -0.67 6.76 -8.58
C GLU A 74 0.11 6.35 -9.84
N ALA A 75 0.47 5.07 -9.94
CA ALA A 75 1.06 4.50 -11.14
C ALA A 75 -0.01 4.13 -12.18
N TYR A 76 0.42 3.71 -13.38
CA TYR A 76 -0.43 3.31 -14.52
C TYR A 76 -1.70 2.53 -14.14
N HIS A 77 -1.58 1.52 -13.27
CA HIS A 77 -2.70 0.67 -12.82
C HIS A 77 -3.84 1.44 -12.13
N ALA A 78 -3.55 2.53 -11.43
CA ALA A 78 -4.58 3.36 -10.82
C ALA A 78 -5.38 4.17 -11.86
N LYS A 79 -4.76 4.50 -12.99
CA LYS A 79 -5.31 5.39 -14.02
C LYS A 79 -6.05 4.66 -15.14
N VAL A 80 -5.80 3.35 -15.30
CA VAL A 80 -6.35 2.54 -16.40
C VAL A 80 -7.18 1.38 -15.85
N ASP A 81 -6.55 0.45 -15.13
CA ASP A 81 -7.17 -0.81 -14.75
C ASP A 81 -8.40 -0.64 -13.83
N VAL A 82 -8.31 0.28 -12.86
CA VAL A 82 -9.42 0.54 -11.93
C VAL A 82 -10.63 1.17 -12.67
N PRO A 83 -10.47 2.25 -13.45
CA PRO A 83 -11.57 2.78 -14.27
C PRO A 83 -12.18 1.75 -15.22
N GLU A 84 -11.38 0.93 -15.89
CA GLU A 84 -11.86 -0.10 -16.81
C GLU A 84 -12.68 -1.19 -16.08
N ALA A 85 -12.17 -1.69 -14.96
CA ALA A 85 -12.87 -2.67 -14.15
C ALA A 85 -14.23 -2.13 -13.65
N ILE A 86 -14.27 -0.84 -13.28
CA ILE A 86 -15.50 -0.15 -12.87
C ILE A 86 -16.48 -0.01 -14.04
N ALA A 87 -16.03 0.46 -15.21
CA ALA A 87 -16.88 0.59 -16.39
C ALA A 87 -17.53 -0.75 -16.78
N ASN A 88 -16.75 -1.83 -16.76
CA ASN A 88 -17.23 -3.20 -17.00
C ASN A 88 -18.21 -3.68 -15.93
N ALA A 89 -18.05 -3.27 -14.67
CA ALA A 89 -18.99 -3.60 -13.61
C ALA A 89 -20.32 -2.87 -13.77
N THR A 90 -20.27 -1.56 -14.03
CA THR A 90 -21.45 -0.71 -14.23
C THR A 90 -22.24 -1.10 -15.48
N ALA A 91 -21.57 -1.45 -16.58
CA ALA A 91 -22.24 -1.89 -17.82
C ALA A 91 -23.03 -3.19 -17.66
N ARG A 92 -22.68 -4.04 -16.68
CA ARG A 92 -23.38 -5.31 -16.42
C ARG A 92 -24.56 -5.20 -15.45
N HIS A 93 -24.66 -4.10 -14.70
CA HIS A 93 -25.63 -3.94 -13.63
C HIS A 93 -26.35 -2.60 -13.77
N GLU A 94 -27.57 -2.63 -14.31
CA GLU A 94 -28.40 -1.44 -14.47
C GLU A 94 -28.69 -0.78 -13.12
N GLY A 95 -28.56 0.55 -13.04
CA GLY A 95 -28.78 1.33 -11.83
C GLY A 95 -27.63 1.33 -10.81
N LEU A 96 -26.59 0.51 -11.01
CA LEU A 96 -25.43 0.47 -10.12
C LEU A 96 -24.58 1.74 -10.27
N ARG A 97 -24.34 2.44 -9.15
CA ARG A 97 -23.39 3.56 -9.07
C ARG A 97 -22.11 3.10 -8.38
N VAL A 98 -20.99 3.19 -9.09
CA VAL A 98 -19.67 2.84 -8.57
C VAL A 98 -18.76 4.05 -8.61
N ARG A 99 -18.17 4.41 -7.46
CA ARG A 99 -17.23 5.53 -7.33
C ARG A 99 -15.86 5.04 -6.87
N ALA A 100 -14.82 5.25 -7.68
CA ALA A 100 -13.46 5.11 -7.20
C ALA A 100 -13.04 6.34 -6.40
N THR A 101 -12.40 6.12 -5.26
CA THR A 101 -11.70 7.17 -4.52
C THR A 101 -10.31 7.39 -5.11
N LYS A 102 -9.61 8.42 -4.62
CA LYS A 102 -8.14 8.45 -4.73
C LYS A 102 -7.53 7.19 -4.09
N VAL A 103 -6.37 6.79 -4.57
CA VAL A 103 -5.57 5.71 -3.97
C VAL A 103 -5.25 6.02 -2.49
N LEU A 104 -4.77 5.03 -1.73
CA LEU A 104 -4.26 5.29 -0.37
C LEU A 104 -3.20 6.38 -0.39
N GLY A 105 -2.26 6.30 -1.34
CA GLY A 105 -1.28 7.35 -1.56
C GLY A 105 -0.14 7.33 -0.53
N LEU A 106 0.73 8.33 -0.62
CA LEU A 106 1.89 8.49 0.24
C LEU A 106 1.56 9.39 1.45
N GLU A 107 0.71 8.87 2.32
CA GLU A 107 0.28 9.60 3.52
C GLU A 107 1.40 9.65 4.58
N SER A 108 1.54 10.79 5.25
CA SER A 108 2.55 10.97 6.30
C SER A 108 2.36 10.00 7.48
N VAL A 109 1.11 9.62 7.77
CA VAL A 109 0.78 8.62 8.80
C VAL A 109 1.42 7.27 8.53
N PHE A 110 1.69 6.92 7.26
CA PHE A 110 2.37 5.67 6.92
C PHE A 110 3.84 5.67 7.32
N LEU A 111 4.47 6.83 7.51
CA LEU A 111 5.81 6.90 8.11
C LEU A 111 5.79 6.49 9.59
N GLU A 112 4.67 6.69 10.30
CA GLU A 112 4.54 6.23 11.69
C GLU A 112 4.36 4.71 11.77
N VAL A 113 3.59 4.13 10.84
CA VAL A 113 3.49 2.68 10.66
C VAL A 113 4.88 2.12 10.34
N LEU A 114 5.58 2.73 9.38
CA LEU A 114 6.93 2.34 8.99
C LEU A 114 7.90 2.41 10.16
N ASP A 115 7.84 3.44 10.99
CA ASP A 115 8.65 3.57 12.21
C ASP A 115 8.38 2.43 13.19
N ARG A 116 7.11 2.03 13.39
CA ARG A 116 6.78 0.88 14.24
C ARG A 116 7.36 -0.41 13.68
N ARG A 117 7.20 -0.66 12.38
CA ARG A 117 7.76 -1.84 11.70
C ARG A 117 9.29 -1.87 11.78
N LEU A 118 9.94 -0.72 11.56
CA LEU A 118 11.39 -0.60 11.64
C LEU A 118 11.90 -0.82 13.07
N ARG A 119 11.26 -0.22 14.07
CA ARG A 119 11.62 -0.44 15.49
C ARG A 119 11.49 -1.90 15.90
N ALA A 120 10.45 -2.60 15.41
CA ALA A 120 10.29 -4.03 15.64
C ALA A 120 11.46 -4.83 15.03
N ALA A 121 11.84 -4.53 13.78
CA ALA A 121 12.98 -5.17 13.12
C ALA A 121 14.32 -4.91 13.84
N LEU A 122 14.57 -3.66 14.24
CA LEU A 122 15.78 -3.28 15.00
C LEU A 122 15.85 -4.00 16.35
N LYS A 123 14.72 -4.10 17.07
CA LYS A 123 14.65 -4.83 18.34
C LYS A 123 14.98 -6.32 18.15
N SER A 124 14.43 -6.96 17.12
CA SER A 124 14.73 -8.36 16.79
C SER A 124 16.19 -8.56 16.43
N ALA A 125 16.79 -7.63 15.68
CA ALA A 125 18.21 -7.64 15.31
C ALA A 125 19.16 -7.16 16.41
N ARG A 126 18.64 -6.72 17.57
CA ARG A 126 19.42 -6.13 18.69
C ARG A 126 20.27 -4.92 18.29
N VAL A 127 19.81 -4.16 17.30
CA VAL A 127 20.46 -2.94 16.82
C VAL A 127 20.03 -1.76 17.68
N ARG A 128 20.99 -0.96 18.17
CA ARG A 128 20.74 0.18 19.08
C ARG A 128 20.93 1.54 18.44
N GLU A 129 21.68 1.60 17.35
CA GLU A 129 22.00 2.83 16.65
C GLU A 129 21.86 2.63 15.15
N LEU A 130 21.59 3.73 14.45
CA LEU A 130 21.54 3.79 12.99
C LEU A 130 22.28 5.03 12.54
N ASP A 131 22.96 4.93 11.41
CA ASP A 131 23.66 6.04 10.78
C ASP A 131 23.15 6.35 9.36
N ALA A 132 22.30 5.50 8.78
CA ALA A 132 21.60 5.78 7.52
C ALA A 132 20.31 4.95 7.37
N LEU A 133 19.41 5.43 6.51
CA LEU A 133 18.14 4.78 6.20
C LEU A 133 17.98 4.57 4.68
N VAL A 134 17.39 3.46 4.28
CA VAL A 134 16.93 3.25 2.90
C VAL A 134 15.41 3.07 2.93
N LEU A 135 14.68 3.82 2.11
CA LEU A 135 13.25 3.61 1.92
C LEU A 135 13.03 2.75 0.68
N ALA A 136 12.77 1.46 0.87
CA ALA A 136 12.47 0.53 -0.21
C ALA A 136 11.00 0.67 -0.64
N ALA A 137 10.76 0.85 -1.93
CA ALA A 137 9.43 0.91 -2.54
C ALA A 137 9.37 0.03 -3.81
N ALA A 138 8.18 -0.18 -4.38
CA ALA A 138 8.03 -1.01 -5.58
C ALA A 138 8.79 -0.45 -6.80
N GLY A 139 8.75 0.87 -6.97
CA GLY A 139 9.23 1.53 -8.19
C GLY A 139 8.20 1.55 -9.31
N SER A 140 8.35 2.53 -10.20
CA SER A 140 7.46 2.73 -11.33
C SER A 140 8.23 3.20 -12.56
N SER A 141 7.70 2.96 -13.75
CA SER A 141 8.16 3.66 -14.96
C SER A 141 7.76 5.14 -14.96
N ASP A 142 6.78 5.53 -14.15
CA ASP A 142 6.41 6.93 -13.95
C ASP A 142 7.43 7.62 -13.02
N SER A 143 8.21 8.54 -13.59
CA SER A 143 9.24 9.28 -12.86
C SER A 143 8.65 10.18 -11.76
N LEU A 144 7.42 10.69 -11.93
CA LEU A 144 6.76 11.52 -10.91
C LEU A 144 6.38 10.69 -9.67
N ALA A 145 5.97 9.44 -9.88
CA ALA A 145 5.69 8.51 -8.78
C ALA A 145 6.96 8.22 -7.96
N ASN A 146 8.08 7.95 -8.64
CA ASN A 146 9.37 7.74 -7.97
C ASN A 146 9.85 9.00 -7.24
N GLN A 147 9.71 10.18 -7.86
CA GLN A 147 10.04 11.46 -7.20
C GLN A 147 9.20 11.70 -5.93
N ALA A 148 7.92 11.29 -5.93
CA ALA A 148 7.08 11.36 -4.74
C ALA A 148 7.60 10.47 -3.61
N VAL A 149 8.02 9.25 -3.92
CA VAL A 149 8.68 8.35 -2.95
C VAL A 149 9.99 8.95 -2.44
N ALA A 150 10.82 9.51 -3.32
CA ALA A 150 12.06 10.17 -2.92
C ALA A 150 11.83 11.39 -2.01
N ARG A 151 10.76 12.16 -2.23
CA ARG A 151 10.35 13.24 -1.31
C ARG A 151 9.92 12.69 0.04
N LEU A 152 9.10 11.62 0.05
CA LEU A 152 8.68 10.98 1.29
C LEU A 152 9.88 10.42 2.08
N ALA A 153 10.85 9.81 1.39
CA ALA A 153 12.10 9.35 1.99
C ALA A 153 12.82 10.49 2.70
N ARG A 154 13.01 11.64 2.03
CA ARG A 154 13.66 12.82 2.63
C ARG A 154 12.92 13.31 3.88
N LEU A 155 11.58 13.35 3.86
CA LEU A 155 10.80 13.73 5.05
C LEU A 155 11.04 12.75 6.21
N TRP A 156 11.09 11.46 5.91
CA TRP A 156 11.39 10.42 6.89
C TRP A 156 12.80 10.56 7.47
N GLY A 157 13.81 10.83 6.64
CA GLY A 157 15.19 11.11 7.11
C GLY A 157 15.29 12.36 7.97
N THR A 158 14.60 13.45 7.60
CA THR A 158 14.56 14.68 8.41
C THR A 158 13.99 14.42 9.81
N LYS A 159 12.93 13.61 9.93
CA LYS A 159 12.34 13.20 11.22
C LYS A 159 13.36 12.50 12.11
N HIS A 160 14.19 11.62 11.53
CA HIS A 160 15.19 10.83 12.27
C HIS A 160 16.57 11.48 12.34
N ARG A 161 16.80 12.60 11.65
CA ARG A 161 18.11 13.24 11.48
C ARG A 161 19.16 12.28 10.90
N LEU A 162 18.73 11.42 9.98
CA LEU A 162 19.58 10.44 9.30
C LEU A 162 19.58 10.69 7.79
N PRO A 163 20.71 10.48 7.11
CA PRO A 163 20.72 10.44 5.65
C PRO A 163 19.82 9.30 5.17
N VAL A 164 19.06 9.58 4.12
CA VAL A 164 18.08 8.65 3.58
C VAL A 164 18.06 8.69 2.07
N VAL A 165 17.93 7.53 1.45
CA VAL A 165 17.72 7.41 0.01
C VAL A 165 16.52 6.50 -0.27
N ALA A 166 15.74 6.85 -1.29
CA ALA A 166 14.72 5.94 -1.81
C ALA A 166 15.38 4.91 -2.73
N ALA A 167 14.95 3.65 -2.60
CA ALA A 167 15.37 2.56 -3.47
C ALA A 167 14.14 1.81 -3.98
N TYR A 168 14.27 1.19 -5.14
CA TYR A 168 13.13 0.63 -5.86
C TYR A 168 13.36 -0.84 -6.21
N ALA A 169 12.36 -1.67 -5.96
CA ALA A 169 12.41 -3.09 -6.28
C ALA A 169 12.30 -3.39 -7.77
N SER A 170 11.82 -2.43 -8.57
CA SER A 170 11.60 -2.57 -10.01
C SER A 170 11.61 -1.22 -10.71
N ALA A 171 11.72 -1.23 -12.04
CA ALA A 171 11.49 -0.11 -12.97
C ALA A 171 12.34 1.17 -12.81
N ALA A 172 13.04 1.36 -11.69
CA ALA A 172 13.88 2.54 -11.44
C ALA A 172 15.09 2.17 -10.58
N PRO A 173 16.25 2.82 -10.77
CA PRO A 173 17.36 2.73 -9.84
C PRO A 173 17.26 3.77 -8.70
N PRO A 174 17.98 3.59 -7.58
CA PRO A 174 18.81 2.43 -7.28
C PRO A 174 17.98 1.25 -6.75
N ALA A 175 18.46 0.02 -6.94
CA ALA A 175 17.94 -1.14 -6.23
C ALA A 175 18.31 -1.06 -4.73
N THR A 176 17.54 -1.72 -3.86
CA THR A 176 17.76 -1.63 -2.40
C THR A 176 19.18 -2.01 -1.98
N GLY A 177 19.73 -3.07 -2.55
CA GLY A 177 21.13 -3.46 -2.26
C GLY A 177 22.17 -2.46 -2.77
N GLU A 178 21.88 -1.74 -3.86
CA GLU A 178 22.77 -0.69 -4.38
C GLU A 178 22.80 0.52 -3.45
N ALA A 179 21.63 0.95 -2.98
CA ALA A 179 21.50 2.03 -2.00
C ALA A 179 22.25 1.71 -0.69
N VAL A 180 22.14 0.48 -0.19
CA VAL A 180 22.90 0.03 0.99
C VAL A 180 24.40 0.03 0.71
N ARG A 181 24.86 -0.51 -0.43
CA ARG A 181 26.28 -0.50 -0.80
C ARG A 181 26.84 0.91 -0.94
N GLN A 182 26.05 1.84 -1.47
CA GLN A 182 26.43 3.25 -1.57
C GLN A 182 26.72 3.83 -0.18
N PHE A 183 25.80 3.70 0.78
CA PHE A 183 26.05 4.18 2.15
C PHE A 183 27.26 3.50 2.81
N ARG A 184 27.49 2.21 2.55
CA ARG A 184 28.68 1.52 3.06
C ARG A 184 29.98 2.08 2.48
N ALA A 185 29.98 2.47 1.20
CA ALA A 185 31.12 3.11 0.55
C ALA A 185 31.39 4.51 1.13
N GLU A 186 30.36 5.20 1.62
CA GLU A 186 30.45 6.46 2.38
C GLU A 186 30.87 6.27 3.85
N GLY A 187 31.18 5.02 4.27
CA GLY A 187 31.66 4.69 5.61
C GLY A 187 30.55 4.39 6.63
N ARG A 188 29.28 4.40 6.25
CA ARG A 188 28.15 4.03 7.13
C ARG A 188 28.16 2.54 7.43
N ARG A 189 27.77 2.16 8.65
CA ARG A 189 27.82 0.78 9.15
C ARG A 189 26.48 0.29 9.67
N HIS A 190 25.62 1.17 10.16
CA HIS A 190 24.33 0.83 10.76
C HIS A 190 23.18 1.32 9.88
N ILE A 191 23.04 0.66 8.73
CA ILE A 191 22.06 1.01 7.69
C ILE A 191 20.84 0.13 7.85
N ALA A 192 19.66 0.72 8.02
CA ALA A 192 18.41 -0.03 8.04
C ALA A 192 17.49 0.35 6.89
N VAL A 193 16.63 -0.60 6.51
CA VAL A 193 15.71 -0.44 5.38
C VAL A 193 14.27 -0.43 5.87
N GLY A 194 13.53 0.62 5.54
CA GLY A 194 12.09 0.69 5.69
C GLY A 194 11.39 0.16 4.43
N SER A 195 10.48 -0.79 4.60
CA SER A 195 9.69 -1.41 3.53
C SER A 195 8.37 -0.67 3.31
N LEU A 196 8.36 0.27 2.35
CA LEU A 196 7.16 0.99 1.91
C LEU A 196 6.36 0.16 0.89
N PHE A 197 5.79 -0.92 1.40
CA PHE A 197 4.89 -1.81 0.67
C PHE A 197 3.66 -2.06 1.52
N LEU A 198 2.51 -2.33 0.90
CA LEU A 198 1.30 -2.62 1.66
C LEU A 198 1.32 -4.02 2.27
N ALA A 199 1.82 -5.01 1.53
CA ALA A 199 1.80 -6.42 1.92
C ALA A 199 3.07 -7.16 1.47
N PRO A 200 3.41 -8.30 2.10
CA PRO A 200 4.49 -9.18 1.63
C PRO A 200 4.26 -9.72 0.22
N GLY A 201 5.34 -10.17 -0.42
CA GLY A 201 5.30 -10.69 -1.79
C GLY A 201 6.66 -10.58 -2.48
N THR A 202 6.72 -10.96 -3.76
CA THR A 202 8.00 -11.06 -4.50
C THR A 202 8.83 -9.78 -4.48
N LEU A 203 8.22 -8.60 -4.68
CA LEU A 203 8.96 -7.33 -4.70
C LEU A 203 9.54 -6.93 -3.33
N PRO A 204 8.75 -6.84 -2.24
CA PRO A 204 9.32 -6.53 -0.92
C PRO A 204 10.31 -7.58 -0.43
N ASP A 205 10.06 -8.86 -0.70
CA ASP A 205 10.97 -9.94 -0.33
C ASP A 205 12.31 -9.81 -1.06
N ARG A 206 12.27 -9.57 -2.37
CA ARG A 206 13.50 -9.37 -3.15
C ARG A 206 14.26 -8.11 -2.69
N ALA A 207 13.55 -7.04 -2.38
CA ALA A 207 14.16 -5.83 -1.83
C ALA A 207 14.84 -6.08 -0.48
N ALA A 208 14.22 -6.89 0.39
CA ALA A 208 14.77 -7.27 1.68
C ALA A 208 16.01 -8.17 1.54
N GLU A 209 15.95 -9.19 0.69
CA GLU A 209 17.10 -10.06 0.37
C GLU A 209 18.31 -9.24 -0.09
N LEU A 210 18.12 -8.38 -1.10
CA LEU A 210 19.18 -7.53 -1.63
C LEU A 210 19.76 -6.58 -0.59
N ALA A 211 18.93 -6.09 0.34
CA ALA A 211 19.38 -5.22 1.43
C ALA A 211 20.27 -5.99 2.41
N VAL A 212 19.85 -7.19 2.83
CA VAL A 212 20.60 -8.03 3.77
C VAL A 212 21.92 -8.48 3.15
N GLU A 213 21.91 -8.94 1.89
CA GLU A 213 23.11 -9.29 1.12
C GLU A 213 24.10 -8.12 1.03
N ALA A 214 23.60 -6.89 0.92
CA ALA A 214 24.42 -5.68 0.87
C ALA A 214 24.95 -5.21 2.24
N GLY A 215 24.49 -5.83 3.34
CA GLY A 215 24.92 -5.53 4.71
C GLY A 215 24.00 -4.57 5.48
N ALA A 216 22.71 -4.49 5.15
CA ALA A 216 21.75 -3.82 6.01
C ALA A 216 21.61 -4.54 7.36
N VAL A 217 21.57 -3.78 8.46
CA VAL A 217 21.49 -4.33 9.82
C VAL A 217 20.07 -4.71 10.24
N ALA A 218 19.07 -4.16 9.55
CA ALA A 218 17.66 -4.49 9.73
C ALA A 218 16.85 -4.10 8.48
N VAL A 219 15.79 -4.87 8.21
CA VAL A 219 14.77 -4.54 7.21
C VAL A 219 13.42 -4.65 7.88
N SER A 220 12.58 -3.62 7.76
CA SER A 220 11.23 -3.65 8.32
C SER A 220 10.32 -4.54 7.50
N GLU A 221 9.33 -5.13 8.15
CA GLU A 221 8.17 -5.70 7.44
C GLU A 221 7.40 -4.59 6.68
N PRO A 222 6.61 -4.95 5.65
CA PRO A 222 5.64 -4.07 5.00
C PRO A 222 4.65 -3.43 6.00
N LEU A 223 3.91 -2.41 5.55
CA LEU A 223 2.93 -1.69 6.37
C LEU A 223 1.90 -2.66 6.99
N GLY A 224 1.37 -3.58 6.19
CA GLY A 224 0.48 -4.64 6.62
C GLY A 224 -0.92 -4.14 7.02
N ALA A 225 -1.63 -4.99 7.76
CA ALA A 225 -2.93 -4.68 8.37
C ALA A 225 -2.76 -3.82 9.64
N ASP A 226 -2.16 -2.63 9.50
CA ASP A 226 -2.03 -1.69 10.61
C ASP A 226 -3.29 -0.80 10.74
N PRO A 227 -3.75 -0.49 11.96
CA PRO A 227 -4.90 0.37 12.18
C PRO A 227 -4.86 1.73 11.46
N GLU A 228 -3.70 2.35 11.28
CA GLU A 228 -3.61 3.64 10.55
C GLU A 228 -3.89 3.47 9.05
N VAL A 229 -3.56 2.31 8.48
CA VAL A 229 -3.88 1.98 7.09
C VAL A 229 -5.39 1.77 6.96
N ALA A 230 -6.01 1.08 7.93
CA ALA A 230 -7.45 0.90 7.99
C ALA A 230 -8.20 2.24 8.12
N ARG A 231 -7.72 3.15 8.97
CA ARG A 231 -8.28 4.52 9.08
C ARG A 231 -8.16 5.30 7.79
N THR A 232 -7.04 5.15 7.07
CA THR A 232 -6.86 5.79 5.77
C THR A 232 -7.87 5.27 4.74
N ILE A 233 -8.14 3.96 4.73
CA ILE A 233 -9.21 3.37 3.89
C ILE A 233 -10.56 4.02 4.21
N LEU A 234 -10.92 4.14 5.49
CA LEU A 234 -12.17 4.78 5.91
C LEU A 234 -12.23 6.26 5.53
N ALA A 235 -11.12 6.99 5.64
CA ALA A 235 -11.05 8.39 5.23
C ALA A 235 -11.28 8.54 3.71
N ARG A 236 -10.68 7.67 2.89
CA ARG A 236 -10.94 7.63 1.45
C ARG A 236 -12.39 7.31 1.15
N TYR A 237 -12.93 6.28 1.80
CA TYR A 237 -14.33 5.89 1.66
C TYR A 237 -15.28 7.04 1.99
N ALA A 238 -15.07 7.75 3.11
CA ALA A 238 -15.93 8.85 3.51
C ALA A 238 -16.02 9.93 2.44
N VAL A 239 -14.90 10.32 1.84
CA VAL A 239 -14.87 11.27 0.72
C VAL A 239 -15.65 10.73 -0.48
N GLY A 240 -15.40 9.48 -0.89
CA GLY A 240 -16.10 8.87 -2.02
C GLY A 240 -17.60 8.68 -1.81
N ALA A 241 -18.02 8.42 -0.57
CA ALA A 241 -19.42 8.27 -0.21
C ALA A 241 -20.18 9.59 -0.28
N VAL A 242 -19.56 10.71 0.13
CA VAL A 242 -20.18 12.05 -0.01
C VAL A 242 -20.45 12.39 -1.47
N GLU A 243 -19.56 12.00 -2.39
CA GLU A 243 -19.72 12.24 -3.83
C GLU A 243 -20.84 11.42 -4.48
N LEU A 244 -21.42 10.43 -3.78
CA LEU A 244 -22.58 9.66 -4.23
C LEU A 244 -23.91 10.23 -3.74
N VAL A 245 -23.90 11.18 -2.80
CA VAL A 245 -25.11 11.85 -2.32
C VAL A 245 -25.62 12.79 -3.42
N PRO A 246 -26.86 12.62 -3.91
CA PRO A 246 -27.44 13.58 -4.85
C PRO A 246 -27.57 14.94 -4.17
N VAL A 247 -27.07 15.99 -4.83
CA VAL A 247 -27.24 17.40 -4.42
C VAL A 247 -28.64 17.87 -4.80
#